data_AF-A0A7X8KN09-F1
#
_entry.id   AF-A0A7X8KN09-F1
#
_cell.length_a   1.000
_cell.length_b   1.000
_cell.length_c   1.000
_cell.angle_alpha   90.00
_cell.angle_beta   90.00
_cell.angle_gamma   90.00
#
_symmetry.space_group_name_H-M   'P 1'
#
loop_
_entity.id
_entity.type
_entity.pdbx_description
1 polymer ?
#
loop_
_entity_poly.entity_id
_entity_poly.type
_entity_poly.pdbx_seq_one_letter_code
_entity_poly.pdbx_strand_id
1 'polypeptide(L)'
;MSRKKPGIFSKKKGFTLVELLVTVIIIGILAGMLLLSAGASTDSAKAARIIADLRNMKAAALMYWADNGSWPVWYYNGTAYTAMPPGSPGPEKYSDLTAKGEGYWVGAMRASDDHSIAFSVADLRELDDGVKRSIEKQADKVALYGDTFSGMPYQPEMDKLEKFNAEKHDMLLWIINK
;
A
#
# COMPACT_ATOMS: atom_id res chain seq x y z
N MET A 1 49.85 -53.17 -50.05
CA MET A 1 49.07 -51.97 -50.45
C MET A 1 48.08 -51.63 -49.35
N SER A 2 48.17 -50.44 -48.73
CA SER A 2 47.25 -49.98 -47.68
C SER A 2 46.60 -48.66 -48.10
N ARG A 3 45.27 -48.64 -48.23
CA ARG A 3 44.48 -47.45 -48.60
C ARG A 3 44.20 -46.61 -47.35
N LYS A 4 44.78 -45.40 -47.25
CA LYS A 4 44.41 -44.39 -46.24
C LYS A 4 42.98 -43.92 -46.49
N LYS A 5 42.11 -44.04 -45.48
CA LYS A 5 40.74 -43.48 -45.48
C LYS A 5 40.81 -41.95 -45.31
N PRO A 6 39.99 -41.16 -46.02
CA PRO A 6 39.99 -39.70 -45.88
C PRO A 6 39.33 -39.30 -44.54
N GLY A 7 39.96 -38.38 -43.81
CA GLY A 7 39.41 -37.81 -42.58
C GLY A 7 38.26 -36.85 -42.88
N ILE A 8 37.10 -37.07 -42.26
CA ILE A 8 35.94 -36.19 -42.35
C ILE A 8 36.26 -34.93 -41.53
N PHE A 9 36.53 -33.80 -42.19
CA PHE A 9 36.66 -32.51 -41.51
C PHE A 9 35.27 -32.04 -41.05
N SER A 10 35.04 -32.10 -39.74
CA SER A 10 33.90 -31.47 -39.07
C SER A 10 34.02 -29.94 -39.19
N LYS A 11 33.13 -29.29 -39.94
CA LYS A 11 33.02 -27.82 -39.96
C LYS A 11 32.51 -27.35 -38.60
N LYS A 12 33.40 -26.80 -37.77
CA LYS A 12 32.98 -26.07 -36.57
C LYS A 12 32.22 -24.82 -37.01
N LYS A 13 30.94 -24.73 -36.64
CA LYS A 13 30.13 -23.51 -36.84
C LYS A 13 30.61 -22.47 -35.81
N GLY A 14 31.08 -21.33 -36.30
CA GLY A 14 31.37 -20.16 -35.47
C GLY A 14 30.15 -19.26 -35.38
N PHE A 15 29.99 -18.56 -34.25
CA PHE A 15 28.98 -17.52 -34.08
C PHE A 15 29.31 -16.33 -34.99
N THR A 16 28.29 -15.75 -35.61
CA THR A 16 28.44 -14.52 -36.39
C THR A 16 28.44 -13.29 -35.47
N LEU A 17 29.13 -12.23 -35.87
CA LEU A 17 29.09 -10.94 -35.16
C LEU A 17 27.66 -10.38 -35.09
N VAL A 18 26.85 -10.66 -36.10
CA VAL A 18 25.45 -10.22 -36.16
C VAL A 18 24.58 -10.92 -35.11
N GLU A 19 24.78 -12.23 -34.90
CA GLU A 19 24.07 -12.98 -33.85
C GLU A 19 24.41 -12.45 -32.46
N LEU A 20 25.66 -12.05 -32.21
CA LEU A 20 26.05 -11.48 -30.93
C LEU A 20 25.51 -10.06 -30.74
N LEU A 21 25.49 -9.25 -31.80
CA LEU A 21 24.93 -7.89 -31.80
C LEU A 21 23.43 -7.88 -31.51
N VAL A 22 22.64 -8.71 -32.20
CA VAL A 22 21.20 -8.76 -31.97
C VAL A 22 20.85 -9.26 -30.57
N THR A 23 21.66 -10.17 -30.03
CA THR A 23 21.45 -10.74 -28.69
C THR A 23 21.59 -9.69 -27.60
N VAL A 24 22.65 -8.87 -27.63
CA VAL A 24 22.83 -7.82 -26.62
C VAL A 24 21.77 -6.72 -26.73
N ILE A 25 21.26 -6.45 -27.94
CA ILE A 25 20.13 -5.54 -28.16
C ILE A 25 18.86 -6.10 -27.51
N ILE A 26 18.52 -7.37 -27.76
CA ILE A 26 17.33 -8.00 -27.19
C ILE A 26 17.43 -8.06 -25.66
N ILE A 27 18.59 -8.45 -25.10
CA ILE A 27 18.81 -8.47 -23.65
C ILE A 27 18.66 -7.06 -23.07
N GLY A 28 19.17 -6.02 -23.74
CA GLY A 28 19.01 -4.62 -23.32
C GLY A 28 17.54 -4.19 -23.25
N ILE A 29 16.74 -4.54 -24.26
CA ILE A 29 15.29 -4.24 -24.29
C ILE A 29 14.56 -5.00 -23.18
N LEU A 30 14.82 -6.30 -23.03
CA LEU A 30 14.21 -7.13 -21.98
C LEU A 30 14.57 -6.62 -20.58
N ALA A 31 15.85 -6.30 -20.33
CA ALA A 31 16.32 -5.77 -19.06
C ALA A 31 15.67 -4.41 -18.74
N GLY A 32 15.54 -3.52 -19.73
CA GLY A 32 14.86 -2.22 -19.56
C GLY A 32 13.39 -2.37 -19.18
N MET A 33 12.65 -3.28 -19.84
CA MET A 33 11.24 -3.54 -19.51
C MET A 33 11.07 -4.14 -18.11
N LEU A 34 11.98 -5.02 -17.68
CA LEU A 34 11.96 -5.61 -16.35
C LEU A 34 12.11 -4.56 -15.25
N LEU A 35 13.01 -3.58 -15.43
CA LEU A 35 13.21 -2.50 -14.46
C LEU A 35 11.95 -1.63 -14.30
N LEU A 36 11.32 -1.24 -15.41
CA LEU A 36 10.10 -0.42 -15.38
C LEU A 36 8.90 -1.17 -14.78
N SER A 37 8.80 -2.48 -15.03
CA SER A 37 7.72 -3.31 -14.50
C SER A 37 7.86 -3.58 -13.00
N ALA A 38 9.08 -3.63 -12.47
CA ALA A 38 9.30 -3.97 -11.07
C ALA A 38 8.75 -2.91 -10.11
N GLY A 39 8.96 -1.62 -10.39
CA GLY A 39 8.49 -0.51 -9.53
C GLY A 39 6.96 -0.41 -9.44
N ALA A 40 6.25 -0.56 -10.56
CA ALA A 40 4.79 -0.54 -10.55
C ALA A 40 4.18 -1.72 -9.76
N SER A 41 4.85 -2.88 -9.76
CA SER A 41 4.42 -4.04 -8.99
C SER A 41 4.61 -3.83 -7.48
N THR A 42 5.71 -3.18 -7.07
CA THR A 42 5.97 -2.90 -5.65
C THR A 42 4.99 -1.87 -5.10
N ASP A 43 4.67 -0.82 -5.86
CA ASP A 43 3.73 0.22 -5.45
C ASP A 43 2.32 -0.35 -5.25
N SER A 44 1.88 -1.21 -6.16
CA SER A 44 0.60 -1.91 -6.07
C SER A 44 0.53 -2.81 -4.84
N ALA A 45 1.62 -3.53 -4.51
CA ALA A 45 1.70 -4.37 -3.33
C ALA A 45 1.66 -3.55 -2.02
N LYS A 46 2.39 -2.41 -1.97
CA LYS A 46 2.33 -1.46 -0.84
C LYS A 46 0.93 -0.89 -0.66
N ALA A 47 0.27 -0.48 -1.74
CA ALA A 47 -1.12 0.01 -1.71
C ALA A 47 -2.09 -1.06 -1.18
N ALA A 48 -1.97 -2.31 -1.66
CA ALA A 48 -2.80 -3.42 -1.18
C ALA A 48 -2.59 -3.71 0.31
N ARG A 49 -1.35 -3.59 0.79
CA ARG A 49 -1.01 -3.72 2.22
C ARG A 49 -1.70 -2.63 3.05
N ILE A 50 -1.60 -1.37 2.65
CA ILE A 50 -2.22 -0.23 3.36
C ILE A 50 -3.74 -0.42 3.47
N ILE A 51 -4.39 -0.83 2.37
CA ILE A 51 -5.84 -1.08 2.35
C ILE A 51 -6.22 -2.28 3.24
N ALA A 52 -5.38 -3.31 3.29
CA ALA A 52 -5.58 -4.43 4.20
C ALA A 52 -5.42 -4.01 5.66
N ASP A 53 -4.42 -3.19 5.98
CA ASP A 53 -4.16 -2.70 7.32
C ASP A 53 -5.28 -1.75 7.80
N LEU A 54 -5.84 -0.91 6.92
CA LEU A 54 -7.08 -0.16 7.16
C LEU A 54 -8.28 -1.06 7.48
N ARG A 55 -8.47 -2.14 6.70
CA ARG A 55 -9.58 -3.07 6.92
C ARG A 55 -9.47 -3.77 8.27
N ASN A 56 -8.27 -4.19 8.64
CA ASN A 56 -7.99 -4.82 9.91
C ASN A 56 -8.19 -3.83 11.07
N MET A 57 -7.76 -2.57 10.91
CA MET A 57 -7.99 -1.51 11.88
C MET A 57 -9.48 -1.21 12.06
N LYS A 58 -10.26 -1.23 10.98
CA LYS A 58 -11.73 -1.18 11.03
C LYS A 58 -12.33 -2.33 11.86
N ALA A 59 -11.85 -3.55 11.67
CA ALA A 59 -12.30 -4.71 12.46
C ALA A 59 -11.94 -4.54 13.95
N ALA A 60 -10.73 -4.09 14.26
CA ALA A 60 -10.30 -3.79 15.62
C ALA A 60 -11.18 -2.73 16.30
N ALA A 61 -11.54 -1.67 15.58
CA ALA A 61 -12.42 -0.62 16.08
C ALA A 61 -13.84 -1.13 16.38
N LEU A 62 -14.36 -2.05 15.56
CA LEU A 62 -15.64 -2.73 15.81
C LEU A 62 -15.59 -3.61 17.07
N MET A 63 -14.48 -4.31 17.31
CA MET A 63 -14.30 -5.09 18.54
C MET A 63 -14.21 -4.18 19.77
N TYR A 64 -13.48 -3.05 19.68
CA TYR A 64 -13.44 -2.06 20.75
C TYR A 64 -14.85 -1.53 21.06
N TRP A 65 -15.64 -1.21 20.03
CA TRP A 65 -17.02 -0.79 20.20
C TRP A 65 -17.86 -1.84 20.93
N ALA A 66 -17.70 -3.12 20.59
CA ALA A 66 -18.42 -4.21 21.25
C ALA A 66 -18.09 -4.31 22.75
N ASP A 67 -16.83 -4.09 23.13
CA ASP A 67 -16.37 -4.13 24.53
C ASP A 67 -16.74 -2.87 25.32
N ASN A 68 -16.67 -1.69 24.70
CA ASN A 68 -16.65 -0.40 25.41
C ASN A 68 -17.86 0.51 25.10
N GLY A 69 -18.71 0.13 24.13
CA GLY A 69 -19.91 0.88 23.74
C GLY A 69 -19.65 2.25 23.12
N SER A 70 -18.40 2.53 22.72
CA SER A 70 -17.96 3.79 22.13
C SER A 70 -16.88 3.54 21.10
N TRP A 71 -16.73 4.43 20.12
CA TRP A 71 -15.70 4.30 19.11
C TRP A 71 -14.34 4.69 19.69
N PRO A 72 -13.26 3.97 19.33
CA PRO A 72 -11.94 4.34 19.77
C PRO A 72 -11.43 5.58 19.04
N VAL A 73 -10.45 6.23 19.66
CA VAL A 73 -9.60 7.25 19.04
C VAL A 73 -8.16 6.76 19.19
N TRP A 74 -7.61 6.23 18.11
CA TRP A 74 -6.29 5.62 18.03
C TRP A 74 -5.49 6.26 16.90
N TYR A 75 -4.41 6.97 17.25
CA TYR A 75 -3.47 7.53 16.27
C TYR A 75 -2.03 7.25 16.67
N TYR A 76 -1.15 7.33 15.68
CA TYR A 76 0.29 7.32 15.90
C TYR A 76 0.80 8.75 16.04
N ASN A 77 1.40 9.10 17.18
CA ASN A 77 1.85 10.47 17.47
C ASN A 77 3.30 10.77 17.03
N GLY A 78 3.93 9.87 16.28
CA GLY A 78 5.35 9.94 15.91
C GLY A 78 6.24 8.97 16.70
N THR A 79 5.92 8.67 17.96
CA THR A 79 6.69 7.76 18.82
C THR A 79 5.94 6.49 19.16
N ALA A 80 4.65 6.58 19.46
CA ALA A 80 3.82 5.45 19.85
C ALA A 80 2.35 5.64 19.44
N TYR A 81 1.59 4.55 19.50
CA TYR A 81 0.14 4.62 19.45
C TYR A 81 -0.41 5.25 20.72
N THR A 82 -1.31 6.20 20.54
CA THR A 82 -2.05 6.85 21.62
C THR A 82 -3.52 6.48 21.50
N ALA A 83 -4.13 6.11 22.62
CA ALA A 83 -5.56 5.88 22.75
C ALA A 83 -6.20 6.99 23.57
N MET A 84 -7.33 7.52 23.11
CA MET A 84 -8.11 8.53 23.82
C MET A 84 -9.52 7.99 24.14
N PRO A 85 -10.00 8.10 25.39
CA PRO A 85 -9.37 8.76 26.55
C PRO A 85 -8.14 7.99 27.09
N PRO A 86 -7.22 8.66 27.82
CA PRO A 86 -6.00 8.02 28.32
C PRO A 86 -6.32 6.84 29.24
N GLY A 87 -5.63 5.73 29.05
CA GLY A 87 -5.87 4.47 29.78
C GLY A 87 -6.90 3.54 29.13
N SER A 88 -7.55 3.97 28.03
CA SER A 88 -8.30 3.05 27.18
C SER A 88 -7.36 2.06 26.47
N PRO A 89 -7.81 0.83 26.18
CA PRO A 89 -7.01 -0.11 25.41
C PRO A 89 -6.69 0.42 24.01
N GLY A 90 -5.42 0.35 23.62
CA GLY A 90 -5.00 0.68 22.27
C GLY A 90 -5.36 -0.41 21.24
N PRO A 91 -5.04 -0.17 19.97
CA PRO A 91 -5.33 -1.12 18.89
C PRO A 91 -4.66 -2.49 19.11
N GLU A 92 -3.53 -2.54 19.81
CA GLU A 92 -2.77 -3.76 20.11
C GLU A 92 -3.54 -4.81 20.91
N LYS A 93 -4.60 -4.42 21.64
CA LYS A 93 -5.47 -5.39 22.32
C LYS A 93 -6.34 -6.18 21.33
N TYR A 94 -6.72 -5.57 20.21
CA TYR A 94 -7.72 -6.11 19.28
C TYR A 94 -7.13 -6.52 17.92
N SER A 95 -5.84 -6.27 17.72
CA SER A 95 -5.15 -6.55 16.47
C SER A 95 -3.66 -6.75 16.71
N ASP A 96 -3.10 -7.79 16.08
CA ASP A 96 -1.66 -8.06 16.07
C ASP A 96 -0.86 -7.09 15.18
N LEU A 97 -1.55 -6.14 14.54
CA LEU A 97 -0.91 -5.20 13.65
C LEU A 97 -0.02 -4.23 14.43
N THR A 98 1.26 -4.28 14.14
CA THR A 98 2.12 -3.09 14.15
C THR A 98 1.51 -2.10 13.16
N ALA A 99 0.60 -1.24 13.63
CA ALA A 99 -0.23 -0.37 12.80
C ALA A 99 0.55 0.72 12.02
N LYS A 100 1.88 0.60 11.92
CA LYS A 100 2.78 1.48 11.18
C LYS A 100 3.50 0.66 10.12
N GLY A 101 3.45 1.10 8.87
CA GLY A 101 4.30 0.56 7.80
C GLY A 101 5.36 1.56 7.36
N GLU A 102 6.06 1.25 6.27
CA GLU A 102 7.04 2.15 5.68
C GLU A 102 6.37 3.42 5.14
N GLY A 103 6.50 4.54 5.86
CA GLY A 103 5.99 5.85 5.44
C GLY A 103 4.47 6.05 5.65
N TYR A 104 3.82 5.19 6.43
CA TYR A 104 2.40 5.38 6.78
C TYR A 104 2.06 4.80 8.16
N TRP A 105 0.95 5.25 8.72
CA TRP A 105 0.33 4.64 9.90
C TRP A 105 -1.18 4.53 9.69
N VAL A 106 -1.82 3.57 10.36
CA VAL A 106 -3.27 3.39 10.39
C VAL A 106 -3.83 3.63 11.79
N GLY A 107 -5.04 4.16 11.85
CA GLY A 107 -5.73 4.45 13.10
C GLY A 107 -7.23 4.30 12.98
N ALA A 108 -7.92 4.55 14.10
CA ALA A 108 -9.37 4.62 14.15
C ALA A 108 -9.79 5.91 14.83
N MET A 109 -10.71 6.67 14.22
CA MET A 109 -11.18 7.95 14.73
C MET A 109 -12.70 7.96 14.77
N ARG A 110 -13.26 8.42 15.88
CA ARG A 110 -14.67 8.79 15.94
C ARG A 110 -14.93 10.02 15.06
N ALA A 111 -16.07 10.05 14.35
CA ALA A 111 -16.50 11.26 13.66
C ALA A 111 -16.78 12.40 14.67
N SER A 112 -16.59 13.65 14.25
CA SER A 112 -16.88 14.84 15.09
C SER A 112 -18.38 15.02 15.33
N ASP A 113 -19.17 14.82 14.28
CA ASP A 113 -20.57 15.26 14.25
C ASP A 113 -21.55 14.15 14.62
N ASP A 114 -21.16 12.89 14.38
CA ASP A 114 -22.00 11.72 14.61
C ASP A 114 -21.27 10.67 15.43
N HIS A 115 -21.64 10.55 16.70
CA HIS A 115 -21.11 9.53 17.62
C HIS A 115 -21.42 8.08 17.20
N SER A 116 -22.27 7.88 16.19
CA SER A 116 -22.58 6.56 15.65
C SER A 116 -21.63 6.11 14.53
N ILE A 117 -20.82 7.02 13.98
CA ILE A 117 -19.89 6.75 12.88
C ILE A 117 -18.44 6.88 13.36
N ALA A 118 -17.60 5.99 12.85
CA ALA A 118 -16.16 6.10 12.98
C ALA A 118 -15.47 5.89 11.62
N PHE A 119 -14.17 6.07 11.61
CA PHE A 119 -13.32 5.89 10.46
C PHE A 119 -12.14 5.05 10.84
N SER A 120 -11.74 4.14 9.96
CA SER A 120 -10.34 3.76 9.90
C SER A 120 -9.62 4.75 9.00
N VAL A 121 -8.48 5.25 9.47
CA VAL A 121 -7.72 6.30 8.79
C VAL A 121 -6.31 5.80 8.50
N ALA A 122 -5.73 6.25 7.40
CA ALA A 122 -4.33 6.03 7.07
C ALA A 122 -3.69 7.36 6.67
N ASP A 123 -2.55 7.68 7.27
CA ASP A 123 -1.71 8.82 6.89
C ASP A 123 -0.79 8.43 5.75
N LEU A 124 -0.89 9.14 4.65
CA LEU A 124 -0.16 8.88 3.41
C LEU A 124 0.87 9.97 3.11
N ARG A 125 1.10 10.95 4.00
CA ARG A 125 1.94 12.12 3.72
C ARG A 125 3.35 11.75 3.27
N GLU A 126 3.94 10.74 3.89
CA GLU A 126 5.31 10.28 3.61
C GLU A 126 5.39 9.22 2.50
N LEU A 127 4.26 8.85 1.87
CA LEU A 127 4.26 7.86 0.79
C LEU A 127 4.59 8.47 -0.57
N ASP A 128 5.29 7.67 -1.38
CA ASP A 128 5.58 7.97 -2.77
C ASP A 128 4.30 8.11 -3.61
N ASP A 129 4.32 9.02 -4.60
CA ASP A 129 3.17 9.30 -5.46
C ASP A 129 2.70 8.06 -6.25
N GLY A 130 3.62 7.16 -6.60
CA GLY A 130 3.30 5.89 -7.27
C GLY A 130 2.41 4.98 -6.42
N VAL A 131 2.66 4.95 -5.10
CA VAL A 131 1.83 4.21 -4.13
C VAL A 131 0.47 4.89 -3.99
N LYS A 132 0.41 6.22 -3.83
CA LYS A 132 -0.87 6.96 -3.74
C LYS A 132 -1.74 6.76 -4.97
N ARG A 133 -1.17 6.85 -6.17
CA ARG A 133 -1.88 6.55 -7.44
C ARG A 133 -2.36 5.11 -7.52
N SER A 134 -1.59 4.17 -6.96
CA SER A 134 -2.00 2.76 -6.88
C SER A 134 -3.15 2.56 -5.89
N ILE A 135 -3.17 3.30 -4.77
CA ILE A 135 -4.28 3.35 -3.83
C ILE A 135 -5.53 3.92 -4.50
N GLU A 136 -5.44 5.05 -5.21
CA GLU A 136 -6.57 5.65 -5.92
C GLU A 136 -7.26 4.67 -6.88
N LYS A 137 -6.47 3.94 -7.69
CA LYS A 137 -6.99 2.88 -8.56
C LYS A 137 -7.68 1.74 -7.82
N GLN A 138 -7.27 1.46 -6.58
CA GLN A 138 -7.89 0.42 -5.74
C GLN A 138 -9.09 0.97 -4.95
N ALA A 139 -9.05 2.23 -4.55
CA ALA A 139 -10.12 2.99 -3.88
C ALA A 139 -11.35 3.16 -4.76
N ASP A 140 -11.22 3.14 -6.09
CA ASP A 140 -12.41 3.10 -6.95
C ASP A 140 -13.26 1.84 -6.76
N LYS A 141 -12.65 0.75 -6.29
CA LYS A 141 -13.32 -0.55 -6.07
C LYS A 141 -13.87 -0.73 -4.65
N VAL A 142 -13.42 0.10 -3.72
CA VAL A 142 -13.69 -0.02 -2.28
C VAL A 142 -14.04 1.38 -1.81
N ALA A 143 -15.22 1.62 -1.22
CA ALA A 143 -15.68 2.96 -0.82
C ALA A 143 -14.73 3.63 0.20
N LEU A 144 -13.63 4.18 -0.31
CA LEU A 144 -12.56 4.85 0.39
C LEU A 144 -12.61 6.32 0.03
N TYR A 145 -12.50 7.13 1.06
CA TYR A 145 -12.61 8.58 0.98
C TYR A 145 -11.25 9.20 1.24
N GLY A 146 -11.07 10.41 0.74
CA GLY A 146 -9.87 11.19 0.97
C GLY A 146 -10.19 12.44 1.78
N ASP A 147 -9.17 12.91 2.49
CA ASP A 147 -9.18 14.23 3.11
C ASP A 147 -7.73 14.71 3.26
N THR A 148 -7.57 15.93 3.78
CA THR A 148 -6.27 16.51 4.15
C THR A 148 -6.04 16.41 5.64
N PHE A 149 -4.84 16.01 6.04
CA PHE A 149 -4.43 15.92 7.44
C PHE A 149 -4.44 17.31 8.10
N SER A 150 -5.32 17.48 9.09
CA SER A 150 -5.51 18.74 9.83
C SER A 150 -4.89 18.72 11.24
N GLY A 151 -4.19 17.65 11.61
CA GLY A 151 -3.62 17.45 12.95
C GLY A 151 -4.17 16.21 13.67
N MET A 152 -3.76 16.04 14.93
CA MET A 152 -4.20 14.95 15.79
C MET A 152 -4.87 15.49 17.06
N PRO A 153 -5.96 14.87 17.56
CA PRO A 153 -6.68 13.76 16.93
C PRO A 153 -7.38 14.23 15.65
N TYR A 154 -7.27 13.42 14.60
CA TYR A 154 -7.82 13.76 13.29
C TYR A 154 -9.35 13.57 13.29
N GLN A 155 -10.08 14.56 12.79
CA GLN A 155 -11.54 14.58 12.76
C GLN A 155 -12.02 15.07 11.39
N PRO A 156 -12.44 14.16 10.49
CA PRO A 156 -12.97 14.55 9.18
C PRO A 156 -14.34 15.19 9.30
N GLU A 157 -14.58 16.21 8.48
CA GLU A 157 -15.91 16.80 8.28
C GLU A 157 -16.70 15.97 7.26
N MET A 158 -17.79 15.34 7.69
CA MET A 158 -18.55 14.35 6.90
C MET A 158 -19.07 14.91 5.57
N ASP A 159 -19.49 16.17 5.56
CA ASP A 159 -20.07 16.87 4.41
C ASP A 159 -19.04 17.23 3.34
N LYS A 160 -17.74 17.22 3.69
CA LYS A 160 -16.63 17.53 2.79
C LYS A 160 -15.93 16.30 2.24
N LEU A 161 -16.31 15.10 2.68
CA LEU A 161 -15.68 13.86 2.22
C LEU A 161 -15.97 13.59 0.74
N GLU A 162 -14.89 13.55 -0.03
CA GLU A 162 -14.93 13.06 -1.41
C GLU A 162 -14.16 11.74 -1.54
N LYS A 163 -14.32 11.09 -2.70
CA LYS A 163 -13.55 9.87 -2.98
C LYS A 163 -12.05 10.18 -2.92
N PHE A 164 -11.27 9.22 -2.46
CA PHE A 164 -9.83 9.39 -2.40
C PHE A 164 -9.24 9.74 -3.78
N ASN A 165 -8.32 10.69 -3.78
CA ASN A 165 -7.62 11.18 -4.97
C ASN A 165 -6.17 11.45 -4.57
N ALA A 166 -5.22 10.87 -5.30
CA ALA A 166 -3.81 10.86 -4.90
C ALA A 166 -3.15 12.24 -4.93
N GLU A 167 -3.70 13.19 -5.70
CA GLU A 167 -3.11 14.52 -5.88
C GLU A 167 -3.63 15.53 -4.85
N LYS A 168 -4.85 15.32 -4.34
CA LYS A 168 -5.50 16.22 -3.37
C LYS A 168 -5.37 15.76 -1.93
N HIS A 169 -5.33 14.45 -1.69
CA HIS A 169 -5.50 13.89 -0.36
C HIS A 169 -4.23 13.22 0.13
N ASP A 170 -3.92 13.46 1.40
CA ASP A 170 -2.85 12.82 2.14
C ASP A 170 -3.36 11.95 3.30
N MET A 171 -4.68 11.95 3.53
CA MET A 171 -5.38 11.01 4.40
C MET A 171 -6.31 10.12 3.59
N LEU A 172 -6.32 8.84 3.94
CA LEU A 172 -7.25 7.86 3.39
C LEU A 172 -8.18 7.39 4.50
N LEU A 173 -9.48 7.37 4.20
CA LEU A 173 -10.53 7.12 5.15
C LEU A 173 -11.43 5.98 4.70
N TRP A 174 -11.77 5.12 5.66
CA TRP A 174 -12.77 4.09 5.48
C TRP A 174 -13.84 4.22 6.55
N ILE A 175 -15.04 4.59 6.14
CA ILE A 175 -16.21 4.70 7.02
C ILE A 175 -16.49 3.35 7.69
N ILE A 176 -16.70 3.42 9.01
CA ILE A 176 -17.12 2.35 9.89
C ILE A 176 -18.50 2.71 10.40
N ASN A 177 -19.48 1.94 9.95
CA ASN A 177 -20.85 2.02 10.45
C ASN A 177 -21.07 0.92 11.48
N LYS A 178 -21.88 1.23 12.50
CA LYS A 178 -22.41 0.25 13.45
C LYS A 178 -23.41 -0.70 12.77
#